data_AF-A0A918KW99-F1
#
_entry.id   AF-A0A918KW99-F1
#
_cell.length_a   1.000
_cell.length_b   1.000
_cell.length_c   1.000
_cell.angle_alpha   90.00
_cell.angle_beta   90.00
_cell.angle_gamma   90.00
#
_symmetry.space_group_name_H-M   'P 1'
#
loop_
_entity.id
_entity.type
_entity.pdbx_description
1 polymer ?
#
loop_
_entity_poly.entity_id
_entity_poly.type
_entity_poly.pdbx_seq_one_letter_code
_entity_poly.pdbx_strand_id
1 'polypeptide(L)'
;MQDEAWGEWLRQSPPGSELLNWWQQAPGELGRFGRGAFGERLVALLSVASARDCAAAGFGCTRRIDRACREPSVCRLDPVVPSAAEGVARGEREGPVPGACGGFHGSRAAFEVQVRFSGGDDRHRAVFWRDGPASALRLWVDGVPVSAGGPDLDTYGYWLDGRFLVVQAEGPDDHPRQEYGPGTLVSRINSVLIHDAVSGSTRTLVPGPDESWTDPQVVLAGGSLRVYATREARAADVPDRILPTRSAPV
;
A
#
# COMPACT_ATOMS: atom_id res chain seq x y z
N MET A 1 27.81 10.20 4.67
CA MET A 1 27.95 10.31 3.21
C MET A 1 26.63 9.89 2.59
N GLN A 2 25.82 10.84 2.14
CA GLN A 2 24.84 10.51 1.10
C GLN A 2 25.66 10.09 -0.12
N ASP A 3 25.37 8.90 -0.63
CA ASP A 3 26.00 8.35 -1.82
C ASP A 3 25.83 9.36 -2.97
N GLU A 4 26.92 9.66 -3.69
CA GLU A 4 26.96 10.66 -4.77
C GLU A 4 25.86 10.40 -5.81
N ALA A 5 25.51 9.12 -6.00
CA ALA A 5 24.41 8.67 -6.86
C ALA A 5 23.03 9.17 -6.42
N TRP A 6 22.73 9.20 -5.12
CA TRP A 6 21.46 9.73 -4.62
C TRP A 6 21.43 11.25 -4.66
N GLY A 7 22.57 11.90 -4.41
CA GLY A 7 22.70 13.35 -4.57
C GLY A 7 22.44 13.81 -6.00
N GLU A 8 22.92 13.07 -6.99
CA GLU A 8 22.61 13.31 -8.41
C GLU A 8 21.11 13.20 -8.71
N TRP A 9 20.48 12.10 -8.28
CA TRP A 9 19.04 11.88 -8.48
C TRP A 9 18.19 12.99 -7.85
N LEU A 10 18.46 13.33 -6.59
CA LEU A 10 17.68 14.33 -5.84
C LEU A 10 17.77 15.71 -6.47
N ARG A 11 18.93 16.09 -7.06
CA ARG A 11 19.05 17.34 -7.83
C ARG A 11 18.12 17.41 -9.05
N GLN A 12 17.73 16.26 -9.59
CA GLN A 12 16.84 16.15 -10.76
C GLN A 12 15.38 15.90 -10.36
N SER A 13 15.12 15.54 -9.10
CA SER A 13 13.78 15.25 -8.58
C SER A 13 13.38 16.25 -7.50
N PRO A 14 12.64 17.33 -7.86
CA PRO A 14 12.07 18.24 -6.86
C PRO A 14 11.21 17.52 -5.82
N PRO A 15 10.30 16.57 -6.18
CA PRO A 15 9.56 15.79 -5.19
C PRO A 15 10.46 14.99 -4.24
N GLY A 16 11.52 14.35 -4.75
CA GLY A 16 12.44 13.59 -3.93
C GLY A 16 13.26 14.46 -2.98
N SER A 17 13.76 15.60 -3.45
CA SER A 17 14.46 16.57 -2.60
C SER A 17 13.56 17.09 -1.48
N GLU A 18 12.31 17.42 -1.80
CA GLU A 18 11.36 17.90 -0.80
C GLU A 18 11.00 16.80 0.21
N LEU A 19 10.74 15.57 -0.27
CA LEU A 19 10.48 14.42 0.60
C LEU A 19 11.64 14.16 1.55
N LEU A 20 12.89 14.19 1.06
CA LEU A 20 14.08 14.02 1.89
C LEU A 20 14.16 15.11 2.97
N ASN A 21 14.00 16.37 2.59
CA ASN A 21 14.08 17.50 3.53
C ASN A 21 13.02 17.38 4.62
N TRP A 22 11.77 17.13 4.22
CA TRP A 22 10.64 16.96 5.14
C TRP A 22 10.87 15.76 6.07
N TRP A 23 11.37 14.65 5.53
CA TRP A 23 11.67 13.45 6.29
C TRP A 23 12.79 13.64 7.31
N GLN A 24 13.86 14.37 6.97
CA GLN A 24 14.98 14.62 7.89
C GLN A 24 14.63 15.64 8.98
N GLN A 25 13.81 16.64 8.65
CA GLN A 25 13.42 17.70 9.59
C GLN A 25 12.21 17.31 10.45
N ALA A 26 11.67 16.10 10.28
CA ALA A 26 10.47 15.62 10.97
C ALA A 26 10.40 15.95 12.47
N PRO A 27 11.47 15.79 13.30
CA PRO A 27 11.40 16.15 14.72
C PRO A 27 11.08 17.64 14.97
N GLY A 28 11.66 18.55 14.19
CA GLY A 28 11.42 20.00 14.30
C GLY A 28 10.07 20.41 13.70
N GLU A 29 9.76 19.86 12.53
CA GLU A 29 8.53 20.17 11.79
C GLU A 29 7.27 19.67 12.53
N LEU A 30 7.33 18.48 13.15
CA LEU A 30 6.25 17.98 14.01
C LEU A 30 5.95 18.92 15.18
N GLY A 31 6.98 19.49 15.81
CA GLY A 31 6.82 20.44 16.90
C GLY A 31 6.23 21.77 16.44
N ARG A 32 6.57 22.21 15.22
CA ARG A 32 6.16 23.51 14.68
C ARG A 32 4.75 23.51 14.09
N PHE A 33 4.42 22.50 13.30
CA PHE A 33 3.15 22.43 12.55
C PHE A 33 2.12 21.53 13.22
N GLY A 34 2.54 20.77 14.22
CA GLY A 34 1.71 19.73 14.80
C GLY A 34 1.61 18.51 13.89
N ARG A 35 1.13 17.42 14.49
CA ARG A 35 1.08 16.09 13.89
C ARG A 35 0.17 16.00 12.65
N GLY A 36 -1.00 16.65 12.71
CA GLY A 36 -1.98 16.61 11.62
C GLY A 36 -1.43 17.21 10.33
N ALA A 37 -1.02 18.48 10.38
CA ALA A 37 -0.47 19.19 9.23
C ALA A 37 0.83 18.55 8.71
N PHE A 38 1.68 18.05 9.61
CA PHE A 38 2.87 17.32 9.21
C PHE A 38 2.53 16.05 8.41
N GLY A 39 1.57 15.26 8.91
CA GLY A 39 1.10 14.04 8.26
C GLY A 39 0.49 14.33 6.89
N GLU A 40 -0.40 15.32 6.79
CA GLU A 40 -1.00 15.72 5.52
C GLU A 40 0.05 16.13 4.49
N ARG A 41 1.07 16.92 4.89
CA ARG A 41 2.16 17.30 3.98
C ARG A 41 2.98 16.10 3.54
N LEU A 42 3.35 15.22 4.46
CA LEU A 42 4.14 14.03 4.13
C LEU A 42 3.35 13.07 3.20
N VAL A 43 2.05 12.90 3.43
CA VAL A 43 1.16 12.14 2.55
C VAL A 43 1.13 12.76 1.15
N ALA A 44 0.99 14.08 1.04
CA ALA A 44 0.99 14.77 -0.25
C ALA A 44 2.31 14.55 -1.02
N LEU A 45 3.45 14.62 -0.33
CA LEU A 45 4.76 14.35 -0.93
C LEU A 45 4.89 12.90 -1.40
N LEU A 46 4.50 11.93 -0.56
CA LEU A 46 4.55 10.51 -0.91
C LEU A 46 3.59 10.14 -2.05
N SER A 47 2.50 10.88 -2.21
CA SER A 47 1.52 10.66 -3.28
C SER A 47 2.01 11.09 -4.67
N VAL A 48 3.08 11.87 -4.74
CA VAL A 48 3.72 12.29 -6.01
C VAL A 48 5.15 11.78 -6.16
N ALA A 49 5.73 11.25 -5.09
CA ALA A 49 7.06 10.66 -5.10
C ALA A 49 7.10 9.40 -5.98
N SER A 50 8.22 9.20 -6.66
CA SER A 50 8.54 7.91 -7.27
C SER A 50 9.11 6.95 -6.22
N ALA A 51 9.17 5.65 -6.56
CA ALA A 51 9.88 4.66 -5.76
C ALA A 51 11.35 5.06 -5.49
N ARG A 52 12.01 5.67 -6.48
CA ARG A 52 13.40 6.15 -6.34
C ARG A 52 13.52 7.31 -5.35
N ASP A 53 12.53 8.21 -5.33
CA ASP A 53 12.49 9.31 -4.37
C ASP A 53 12.38 8.78 -2.93
N CYS A 54 11.55 7.76 -2.71
CA CYS A 54 11.42 7.11 -1.40
C CYS A 54 12.74 6.45 -0.97
N ALA A 55 13.40 5.73 -1.89
CA ALA A 55 14.71 5.13 -1.64
C ALA A 55 15.78 6.19 -1.32
N ALA A 56 15.85 7.27 -2.10
CA ALA A 56 16.79 8.38 -1.92
C ALA A 56 16.55 9.15 -0.62
N ALA A 57 15.29 9.29 -0.20
CA ALA A 57 14.90 9.85 1.08
C ALA A 57 15.23 8.93 2.27
N GLY A 58 15.61 7.68 2.02
CA GLY A 58 16.09 6.72 3.00
C GLY A 58 15.02 5.81 3.61
N PHE A 59 13.85 5.68 2.97
CA PHE A 59 12.81 4.74 3.39
C PHE A 59 13.28 3.29 3.14
N GLY A 60 12.87 2.36 4.02
CA GLY A 60 13.14 0.93 3.85
C GLY A 60 12.23 0.32 2.79
N CYS A 61 12.68 -0.67 2.02
CA CYS A 61 11.83 -1.31 1.01
C CYS A 61 11.31 -2.66 1.49
N THR A 62 10.13 -3.07 0.99
CA THR A 62 9.46 -4.32 1.41
C THR A 62 10.21 -5.60 1.02
N ARG A 63 11.23 -5.51 0.14
CA ARG A 63 12.06 -6.65 -0.27
C ARG A 63 13.04 -7.13 0.81
N ARG A 64 13.51 -6.23 1.68
CA ARG A 64 14.56 -6.52 2.66
C ARG A 64 14.16 -5.95 4.02
N ILE A 65 13.51 -6.77 4.83
CA ILE A 65 13.14 -6.42 6.22
C ILE A 65 14.40 -6.35 7.11
N ASP A 66 15.49 -7.00 6.71
CA ASP A 66 16.75 -7.10 7.45
C ASP A 66 17.66 -5.86 7.36
N ARG A 67 17.42 -4.95 6.41
CA ARG A 67 18.22 -3.73 6.23
C ARG A 67 17.49 -2.65 5.43
N ALA A 68 17.77 -1.38 5.73
CA ALA A 68 17.28 -0.28 4.91
C ALA A 68 17.79 -0.40 3.47
N CYS A 69 16.88 -0.35 2.49
CA CYS A 69 17.18 -0.41 1.07
C CYS A 69 17.80 0.90 0.59
N ARG A 70 19.07 1.12 0.96
CA ARG A 70 19.83 2.34 0.68
C ARG A 70 20.79 2.20 -0.49
N GLU A 71 21.13 0.98 -0.87
CA GLU A 71 22.13 0.72 -1.90
C GLU A 71 21.58 1.12 -3.29
N PRO A 72 22.13 2.17 -3.94
CA PRO A 72 21.67 2.60 -5.25
C PRO A 72 21.76 1.49 -6.30
N SER A 73 22.76 0.61 -6.20
CA SER A 73 22.98 -0.53 -7.09
C SER A 73 21.78 -1.48 -7.20
N VAL A 74 20.89 -1.49 -6.19
CA VAL A 74 19.68 -2.33 -6.16
C VAL A 74 18.42 -1.50 -6.37
N CYS A 75 18.32 -0.31 -5.77
CA CYS A 75 17.07 0.45 -5.69
C CYS A 75 16.96 1.59 -6.70
N ARG A 76 18.07 1.98 -7.36
CA ARG A 76 18.04 2.95 -8.47
C ARG A 76 17.55 2.32 -9.77
N LEU A 77 17.60 1.00 -9.90
CA LEU A 77 17.24 0.33 -11.15
C LEU A 77 15.72 0.43 -11.39
N ASP A 78 15.31 0.66 -12.63
CA ASP A 78 13.91 0.43 -13.01
C ASP A 78 13.73 -1.09 -13.19
N PRO A 79 12.58 -1.65 -12.76
CA PRO A 79 12.28 -3.04 -13.07
C PRO A 79 12.29 -3.21 -14.59
N VAL A 80 13.06 -4.17 -15.09
CA VAL A 80 13.04 -4.53 -16.51
C VAL A 80 11.63 -5.05 -16.81
N VAL A 81 10.83 -4.27 -17.54
CA VAL A 81 9.50 -4.67 -17.96
C VAL A 81 9.65 -5.87 -18.91
N PRO A 82 9.17 -7.08 -18.56
CA PRO A 82 9.19 -8.20 -19.50
C PRO A 82 8.45 -7.80 -20.76
N SER A 83 9.01 -8.12 -21.93
CA SER A 83 8.33 -7.85 -23.19
C SER A 83 6.96 -8.55 -23.20
N ALA A 84 5.98 -7.98 -23.88
CA ALA A 84 4.61 -8.51 -23.96
C ALA A 84 4.52 -9.97 -24.45
N ALA A 85 5.60 -10.55 -24.96
CA ALA A 85 5.69 -11.92 -25.47
C ALA A 85 5.72 -13.01 -24.38
N GLU A 86 5.99 -12.68 -23.11
CA GLU A 86 6.23 -13.72 -22.07
C GLU A 86 5.01 -14.09 -21.22
N GLY A 87 3.83 -13.51 -21.45
CA GLY A 87 2.59 -13.89 -20.74
C GLY A 87 2.62 -13.69 -19.21
N VAL A 88 3.69 -13.11 -18.67
CA VAL A 88 3.81 -12.70 -17.27
C VAL A 88 2.87 -11.52 -17.06
N ALA A 89 2.01 -11.61 -16.05
CA ALA A 89 1.11 -10.53 -15.67
C ALA A 89 1.90 -9.22 -15.58
N ARG A 90 1.56 -8.26 -16.45
CA ARG A 90 2.14 -6.92 -16.39
C ARG A 90 1.82 -6.33 -15.02
N GLY A 91 2.81 -5.73 -14.37
CA GLY A 91 2.51 -4.60 -13.51
C GLY A 91 2.53 -4.81 -11.99
N GLU A 92 3.15 -5.86 -11.46
CA GLU A 92 3.45 -5.91 -10.02
C GLU A 92 4.94 -5.77 -9.77
N ARG A 93 5.32 -4.75 -8.98
CA ARG A 93 6.70 -4.53 -8.51
C ARG A 93 7.03 -5.46 -7.34
N GLU A 94 6.69 -6.74 -7.44
CA GLU A 94 6.89 -7.69 -6.35
C GLU A 94 7.73 -8.87 -6.84
N GLY A 95 8.91 -9.03 -6.24
CA GLY A 95 9.78 -10.16 -6.55
C GLY A 95 11.27 -9.89 -6.32
N PRO A 96 12.12 -10.90 -6.52
CA PRO A 96 13.56 -10.81 -6.29
C PRO A 96 14.30 -10.06 -7.41
N VAL A 97 13.64 -9.23 -8.22
CA VAL A 97 14.29 -8.45 -9.28
C VAL A 97 14.75 -7.07 -8.76
N PRO A 98 15.99 -6.63 -9.03
CA PRO A 98 16.43 -5.28 -8.67
C PRO A 98 15.47 -4.20 -9.21
N GLY A 99 15.24 -3.14 -8.44
CA GLY A 99 14.28 -2.09 -8.82
C GLY A 99 12.80 -2.43 -8.64
N ALA A 100 12.44 -3.70 -8.47
CA ALA A 100 11.06 -4.15 -8.24
C ALA A 100 10.66 -4.00 -6.75
N CYS A 101 10.86 -2.81 -6.18
CA CYS A 101 10.32 -2.50 -4.85
C CYS A 101 8.89 -1.97 -5.02
N GLY A 102 7.90 -2.77 -4.65
CA GLY A 102 6.47 -2.40 -4.73
C GLY A 102 5.99 -1.56 -3.54
N GLY A 103 6.85 -1.29 -2.56
CA GLY A 103 6.54 -0.41 -1.46
C GLY A 103 7.73 -0.05 -0.59
N PHE A 104 7.54 1.03 0.16
CA PHE A 104 8.54 1.61 1.06
C PHE A 104 7.90 1.96 2.40
N HIS A 105 8.65 1.77 3.49
CA HIS A 105 8.22 2.07 4.84
C HIS A 105 9.19 3.06 5.50
N GLY A 106 8.64 3.96 6.31
CA GLY A 106 9.36 4.90 7.15
C GLY A 106 8.77 4.86 8.54
N SER A 107 9.62 4.73 9.56
CA SER A 107 9.17 4.73 10.95
C SER A 107 9.97 5.74 11.76
N ARG A 108 9.27 6.43 12.66
CA ARG A 108 9.78 7.35 13.66
C ARG A 108 9.10 7.02 14.99
N ALA A 109 9.69 7.44 16.11
CA ALA A 109 9.08 7.26 17.44
C ALA A 109 7.65 7.83 17.52
N ALA A 110 7.36 8.84 16.70
CA ALA A 110 6.07 9.49 16.66
C ALA A 110 5.07 8.87 15.68
N PHE A 111 5.46 8.14 14.64
CA PHE A 111 4.53 7.64 13.62
C PHE A 111 5.19 6.60 12.70
N GLU A 112 4.37 5.85 11.99
CA GLU A 112 4.76 4.95 10.92
C GLU A 112 4.02 5.32 9.63
N VAL A 113 4.73 5.23 8.50
CA VAL A 113 4.18 5.48 7.18
C VAL A 113 4.67 4.42 6.21
N GLN A 114 3.77 3.95 5.34
CA GLN A 114 4.10 3.07 4.25
C GLN A 114 3.52 3.63 2.95
N VAL A 115 4.24 3.49 1.85
CA VAL A 115 3.77 3.80 0.50
C VAL A 115 3.86 2.55 -0.37
N ARG A 116 2.83 2.30 -1.18
CA ARG A 116 2.73 1.15 -2.10
C ARG A 116 2.43 1.67 -3.51
N PHE A 117 3.16 1.16 -4.49
CA PHE A 117 3.06 1.59 -5.89
C PHE A 117 2.26 0.58 -6.70
N SER A 118 1.29 1.05 -7.48
CA SER A 118 0.65 0.23 -8.52
C SER A 118 1.70 -0.03 -9.59
N GLY A 119 2.21 -1.26 -9.71
CA GLY A 119 3.43 -1.51 -10.47
C GLY A 119 3.36 -1.22 -11.97
N GLY A 120 4.43 -1.54 -12.70
CA GLY A 120 4.54 -1.30 -14.15
C GLY A 120 4.88 0.16 -14.51
N ASP A 121 4.06 1.11 -14.09
CA ASP A 121 4.21 2.55 -14.40
C ASP A 121 4.14 3.47 -13.16
N ASP A 122 3.97 2.90 -11.96
CA ASP A 122 3.80 3.63 -10.70
C ASP A 122 2.66 4.66 -10.77
N ARG A 123 1.64 4.44 -11.60
CA ARG A 123 0.61 5.46 -11.83
C ARG A 123 -0.11 5.86 -10.55
N HIS A 124 -0.36 4.91 -9.65
CA HIS A 124 -1.09 5.09 -8.41
C HIS A 124 -0.23 4.77 -7.19
N ARG A 125 -0.45 5.51 -6.10
CA ARG A 125 0.25 5.35 -4.82
C ARG A 125 -0.76 5.25 -3.70
N ALA A 126 -0.61 4.23 -2.87
CA ALA A 126 -1.35 4.09 -1.62
C ALA A 126 -0.43 4.44 -0.46
N VAL A 127 -0.81 5.43 0.35
CA VAL A 127 -0.07 5.84 1.54
C VAL A 127 -0.85 5.42 2.77
N PHE A 128 -0.24 4.59 3.60
CA PHE A 128 -0.75 4.12 4.88
C PHE A 128 -0.03 4.88 5.99
N TRP A 129 -0.77 5.44 6.95
CA TRP A 129 -0.23 6.21 8.06
C TRP A 129 -0.78 5.71 9.39
N ARG A 130 0.10 5.61 10.38
CA ARG A 130 -0.25 5.26 11.76
C ARG A 130 0.49 6.17 12.74
N ASP A 131 -0.23 6.81 13.67
CA ASP A 131 0.38 7.70 14.67
C ASP A 131 1.06 6.95 15.83
N GLY A 132 0.76 5.67 16.01
CA GLY A 132 1.37 4.81 17.02
C GLY A 132 0.74 3.42 17.00
N PRO A 133 1.31 2.45 17.74
CA PRO A 133 0.87 1.05 17.64
C PRO A 133 -0.62 0.81 17.93
N ALA A 134 -1.23 1.65 18.76
CA ALA A 134 -2.65 1.58 19.12
C ALA A 134 -3.55 2.54 18.33
N SER A 135 -3.01 3.21 17.30
CA SER A 135 -3.78 4.16 16.47
C SER A 135 -4.34 3.46 15.24
N ALA A 136 -5.58 3.80 14.91
CA ALA A 136 -6.22 3.41 13.65
C ALA A 136 -5.34 3.78 12.45
N LEU A 137 -5.30 2.89 11.47
CA LEU A 137 -4.58 3.12 10.23
C LEU A 137 -5.38 4.08 9.33
N ARG A 138 -4.70 5.08 8.79
CA ARG A 138 -5.27 6.00 7.81
C ARG A 138 -4.71 5.70 6.43
N LEU A 139 -5.55 5.77 5.41
CA LEU A 139 -5.20 5.42 4.03
C LEU A 139 -5.55 6.56 3.07
N TRP A 140 -4.59 6.89 2.21
CA TRP A 140 -4.78 7.75 1.05
C TRP A 140 -4.39 7.00 -0.21
N VAL A 141 -5.11 7.26 -1.30
CA VAL A 141 -4.73 6.86 -2.65
C VAL A 141 -4.60 8.11 -3.49
N ASP A 142 -3.42 8.32 -4.08
CA ASP A 142 -3.08 9.50 -4.89
C ASP A 142 -3.39 10.84 -4.17
N GLY A 143 -3.11 10.87 -2.87
CA GLY A 143 -3.34 12.03 -2.01
C GLY A 143 -4.79 12.20 -1.55
N VAL A 144 -5.72 11.37 -2.01
CA VAL A 144 -7.14 11.39 -1.63
C VAL A 144 -7.41 10.40 -0.49
N PRO A 145 -8.02 10.82 0.64
CA PRO A 145 -8.35 9.90 1.74
C PRO A 145 -9.41 8.88 1.31
N VAL A 146 -9.16 7.59 1.57
CA VAL A 146 -10.00 6.47 1.11
C VAL A 146 -11.19 6.18 2.05
N SER A 147 -11.09 6.53 3.34
CA SER A 147 -12.21 6.73 4.26
C SER A 147 -11.71 7.18 5.64
N ALA A 148 -12.46 8.06 6.31
CA ALA A 148 -12.33 8.32 7.74
C ALA A 148 -13.51 7.64 8.46
N GLY A 149 -13.25 6.64 9.31
CA GLY A 149 -14.28 6.00 10.15
C GLY A 149 -14.83 4.65 9.65
N GLY A 150 -14.06 3.90 8.86
CA GLY A 150 -14.32 2.48 8.58
C GLY A 150 -13.68 1.55 9.63
N PRO A 151 -13.82 0.22 9.47
CA PRO A 151 -13.09 -0.76 10.29
C PRO A 151 -11.59 -0.54 10.20
N ASP A 152 -10.85 -0.92 11.25
CA ASP A 152 -9.39 -0.79 11.27
C ASP A 152 -8.79 -1.61 10.11
N LEU A 153 -7.90 -0.97 9.36
CA LEU A 153 -7.28 -1.55 8.18
C LEU A 153 -6.00 -2.30 8.58
N ASP A 154 -5.71 -3.39 7.87
CA ASP A 154 -4.41 -4.03 7.92
C ASP A 154 -3.36 -3.02 7.42
N THR A 155 -2.18 -3.04 8.05
CA THR A 155 -1.01 -2.25 7.61
C THR A 155 -0.58 -2.59 6.19
N TYR A 156 -0.98 -3.75 5.66
CA TYR A 156 -0.61 -4.20 4.32
C TYR A 156 -1.80 -4.22 3.35
N GLY A 157 -1.54 -3.72 2.14
CA GLY A 157 -2.40 -3.90 0.98
C GLY A 157 -1.59 -4.24 -0.27
N TYR A 158 -2.28 -4.65 -1.33
CA TYR A 158 -1.67 -4.95 -2.63
C TYR A 158 -2.49 -4.35 -3.76
N TRP A 159 -1.81 -4.07 -4.86
CA TRP A 159 -2.41 -3.56 -6.08
C TRP A 159 -2.73 -4.73 -7.01
N LEU A 160 -3.92 -4.75 -7.58
CA LEU A 160 -4.31 -5.66 -8.66
C LEU A 160 -4.40 -4.90 -9.98
N ASP A 161 -3.71 -5.41 -10.99
CA ASP A 161 -3.72 -4.89 -12.37
C ASP A 161 -3.43 -3.38 -12.46
N GLY A 162 -2.58 -2.89 -11.55
CA GLY A 162 -2.24 -1.48 -11.44
C GLY A 162 -3.41 -0.54 -11.13
N ARG A 163 -4.59 -1.04 -10.75
CA ARG A 163 -5.82 -0.24 -10.63
C ARG A 163 -6.53 -0.37 -9.30
N PHE A 164 -6.67 -1.59 -8.79
CA PHE A 164 -7.43 -1.83 -7.57
C PHE A 164 -6.49 -2.00 -6.40
N LEU A 165 -6.62 -1.15 -5.38
CA LEU A 165 -5.96 -1.39 -4.10
C LEU A 165 -6.87 -2.29 -3.25
N VAL A 166 -6.32 -3.40 -2.79
CA VAL A 166 -7.00 -4.34 -1.89
C VAL A 166 -6.31 -4.31 -0.54
N VAL A 167 -7.10 -4.15 0.52
CA VAL A 167 -6.63 -4.08 1.92
C VAL A 167 -7.59 -4.91 2.77
N GLN A 168 -7.07 -5.79 3.62
CA GLN A 168 -7.92 -6.43 4.62
C GLN A 168 -8.30 -5.41 5.70
N ALA A 169 -9.46 -5.59 6.30
CA ALA A 169 -9.92 -4.77 7.40
C ALA A 169 -10.53 -5.66 8.49
N GLU A 170 -10.65 -5.12 9.70
CA GLU A 170 -11.34 -5.85 10.76
C GLU A 170 -12.77 -6.24 10.34
N GLY A 171 -13.15 -7.45 10.70
CA GLY A 171 -14.54 -7.91 10.57
C GLY A 171 -15.45 -7.24 11.60
N PRO A 172 -16.76 -7.50 11.53
CA PRO A 172 -17.72 -6.97 12.49
C PRO A 172 -17.47 -7.49 13.89
N ASP A 173 -17.46 -6.59 14.88
CA ASP A 173 -17.32 -6.96 16.30
C ASP A 173 -18.41 -7.93 16.79
N ASP A 174 -19.61 -7.84 16.20
CA ASP A 174 -20.79 -8.63 16.53
C ASP A 174 -20.89 -9.94 15.73
N HIS A 175 -19.89 -10.27 14.91
CA HIS A 175 -19.89 -11.50 14.13
C HIS A 175 -19.84 -12.74 15.07
N PRO A 176 -20.73 -13.74 14.93
CA PRO A 176 -20.85 -14.84 15.89
C PRO A 176 -19.63 -15.76 15.97
N ARG A 177 -18.78 -15.75 14.92
CA ARG A 177 -17.50 -16.48 14.87
C ARG A 177 -16.28 -15.59 15.16
N GLN A 178 -16.51 -14.38 15.64
CA GLN A 178 -15.43 -13.44 15.94
C GLN A 178 -14.62 -13.89 17.14
N GLU A 179 -13.30 -13.85 16.98
CA GLU A 179 -12.33 -14.09 18.03
C GLU A 179 -11.26 -13.01 17.95
N TYR A 180 -10.71 -12.61 19.11
CA TYR A 180 -9.66 -11.62 19.20
C TYR A 180 -8.34 -12.27 19.61
N GLY A 181 -7.28 -12.01 18.87
CA GLY A 181 -5.99 -12.64 19.05
C GLY A 181 -4.82 -11.77 18.59
N PRO A 182 -3.57 -12.21 18.87
CA PRO A 182 -2.39 -11.52 18.38
C PRO A 182 -2.32 -11.60 16.85
N GLY A 183 -2.03 -10.48 16.19
CA GLY A 183 -1.95 -10.38 14.74
C GLY A 183 -1.84 -8.93 14.27
N THR A 184 -1.65 -8.73 12.97
CA THR A 184 -1.68 -7.38 12.37
C THR A 184 -3.08 -6.79 12.45
N LEU A 185 -4.08 -7.60 12.12
CA LEU A 185 -5.46 -7.43 12.54
C LEU A 185 -5.65 -8.29 13.80
N VAL A 186 -6.28 -7.73 14.83
CA VAL A 186 -6.56 -8.47 16.07
C VAL A 186 -7.82 -9.33 15.94
N SER A 187 -8.48 -9.30 14.77
CA SER A 187 -9.71 -10.00 14.45
C SER A 187 -9.44 -11.32 13.71
N ARG A 188 -10.26 -12.33 14.00
CA ARG A 188 -10.26 -13.60 13.25
C ARG A 188 -11.10 -13.54 11.97
N ILE A 189 -12.25 -12.90 12.03
CA ILE A 189 -13.09 -12.66 10.85
C ILE A 189 -12.74 -11.28 10.32
N ASN A 190 -12.46 -11.22 9.03
CA ASN A 190 -11.94 -10.04 8.36
C ASN A 190 -12.92 -9.58 7.28
N SER A 191 -13.01 -8.26 7.14
CA SER A 191 -13.60 -7.60 5.98
C SER A 191 -12.52 -7.38 4.91
N VAL A 192 -12.92 -6.99 3.71
CA VAL A 192 -11.97 -6.52 2.68
C VAL A 192 -12.41 -5.18 2.09
N LEU A 193 -11.48 -4.24 2.06
CA LEU A 193 -11.62 -2.97 1.36
C LEU A 193 -10.99 -3.08 -0.02
N ILE A 194 -11.75 -2.66 -1.03
CA ILE A 194 -11.32 -2.58 -2.43
C ILE A 194 -11.52 -1.13 -2.88
N HIS A 195 -10.43 -0.47 -3.25
CA HIS A 195 -10.45 0.88 -3.82
C HIS A 195 -10.08 0.83 -5.30
N ASP A 196 -10.95 1.34 -6.16
CA ASP A 196 -10.70 1.53 -7.59
C ASP A 196 -10.11 2.92 -7.80
N ALA A 197 -8.79 2.98 -8.04
CA ALA A 197 -8.07 4.25 -8.18
C ALA A 197 -8.43 5.01 -9.46
N VAL A 198 -8.99 4.33 -10.47
CA VAL A 198 -9.43 4.99 -11.71
C VAL A 198 -10.76 5.71 -11.51
N SER A 199 -11.71 5.09 -10.81
CA SER A 199 -13.01 5.73 -10.53
C SER A 199 -13.07 6.48 -9.20
N GLY A 200 -12.02 6.40 -8.37
CA GLY A 200 -11.98 6.95 -7.02
C GLY A 200 -13.02 6.33 -6.07
N SER A 201 -13.48 5.11 -6.35
CA SER A 201 -14.56 4.49 -5.58
C SER A 201 -14.06 3.41 -4.65
N THR A 202 -14.52 3.45 -3.40
CA THR A 202 -14.21 2.45 -2.38
C THR A 202 -15.40 1.53 -2.13
N ARG A 203 -15.15 0.24 -1.95
CA ARG A 203 -16.13 -0.73 -1.48
C ARG A 203 -15.52 -1.53 -0.34
N THR A 204 -16.22 -1.60 0.78
CA THR A 204 -15.89 -2.52 1.87
C THR A 204 -16.87 -3.68 1.82
N LEU A 205 -16.35 -4.90 1.71
CA LEU A 205 -17.13 -6.12 1.79
C LEU A 205 -17.00 -6.67 3.19
N VAL A 206 -18.16 -6.83 3.83
CA VAL A 206 -18.28 -7.29 5.21
C VAL A 206 -18.93 -8.69 5.18
N PRO A 207 -18.34 -9.69 5.85
CA PRO A 207 -18.94 -11.02 5.93
C PRO A 207 -20.25 -11.00 6.72
N GLY A 208 -21.25 -11.72 6.22
CA GLY A 208 -22.48 -12.03 6.96
C GLY A 208 -22.24 -13.08 8.05
N PRO A 209 -23.19 -13.27 8.98
CA PRO A 209 -22.99 -14.05 10.21
C PRO A 209 -22.63 -15.53 10.01
N ASP A 210 -22.96 -16.10 8.86
CA ASP A 210 -22.67 -17.51 8.52
C ASP A 210 -21.35 -17.67 7.74
N GLU A 211 -20.74 -16.57 7.31
CA GLU A 211 -19.52 -16.56 6.52
C GLU A 211 -18.27 -16.67 7.42
N SER A 212 -17.16 -17.20 6.89
CA SER A 212 -15.90 -17.38 7.64
C SER A 212 -14.73 -16.84 6.87
N TRP A 213 -14.72 -15.51 6.72
CA TRP A 213 -13.67 -14.80 6.02
C TRP A 213 -12.47 -14.64 6.95
N THR A 214 -11.55 -15.59 6.94
CA THR A 214 -10.38 -15.58 7.85
C THR A 214 -9.09 -15.10 7.19
N ASP A 215 -9.04 -15.12 5.86
CA ASP A 215 -7.94 -14.54 5.08
C ASP A 215 -8.47 -14.20 3.68
N PRO A 216 -9.31 -13.16 3.56
CA PRO A 216 -9.97 -12.85 2.30
C PRO A 216 -8.96 -12.42 1.24
N GLN A 217 -9.06 -13.04 0.05
CA GLN A 217 -8.21 -12.78 -1.10
C GLN A 217 -9.04 -12.31 -2.28
N VAL A 218 -8.53 -11.36 -3.05
CA VAL A 218 -9.21 -10.81 -4.21
C VAL A 218 -8.32 -10.99 -5.43
N VAL A 219 -8.89 -11.44 -6.54
CA VAL A 219 -8.20 -11.39 -7.83
C VAL A 219 -9.06 -10.82 -8.93
N LEU A 220 -8.40 -10.30 -9.95
CA LEU A 220 -9.02 -9.96 -11.21
C LEU A 220 -9.03 -11.18 -12.15
N ALA A 221 -10.20 -11.58 -12.62
CA ALA A 221 -10.36 -12.65 -13.59
C ALA A 221 -11.53 -12.33 -14.53
N GLY A 222 -11.27 -12.28 -15.85
CA GLY A 222 -12.30 -12.09 -16.87
C GLY A 222 -13.13 -10.80 -16.69
N GLY A 223 -12.50 -9.70 -16.30
CA GLY A 223 -13.18 -8.41 -16.07
C GLY A 223 -14.02 -8.35 -14.78
N SER A 224 -13.87 -9.32 -13.89
CA SER A 224 -14.54 -9.35 -12.58
C SER A 224 -13.53 -9.51 -11.45
N LEU A 225 -13.82 -8.92 -10.31
CA LEU A 225 -13.10 -9.19 -9.06
C LEU A 225 -13.75 -10.39 -8.39
N ARG A 226 -12.97 -11.46 -8.23
CA ARG A 226 -13.37 -12.66 -7.47
C ARG A 226 -12.80 -12.54 -6.06
N VAL A 227 -13.66 -12.64 -5.07
CA VAL A 227 -13.31 -12.56 -3.66
C VAL A 227 -13.49 -13.94 -3.05
N TYR A 228 -12.46 -14.43 -2.39
CA TYR A 228 -12.43 -15.72 -1.70
C TYR A 228 -12.29 -15.43 -0.21
N ALA A 229 -13.14 -16.00 0.62
CA ALA A 229 -13.14 -15.83 2.07
C ALA A 229 -11.89 -16.41 2.75
N THR A 230 -11.33 -17.46 2.14
CA THR A 230 -10.25 -18.27 2.70
C THR A 230 -9.25 -18.67 1.62
N ARG A 231 -8.05 -19.08 2.03
CA ARG A 231 -7.03 -19.64 1.12
C ARG A 231 -7.48 -20.95 0.49
N GLU A 232 -8.26 -21.73 1.20
CA GLU A 232 -8.81 -23.01 0.71
C GLU A 232 -9.82 -22.77 -0.40
N ALA A 233 -10.74 -21.82 -0.21
CA ALA A 233 -11.68 -21.39 -1.25
C ALA A 233 -10.94 -20.86 -2.49
N ARG A 234 -9.85 -20.10 -2.27
CA ARG A 234 -8.95 -19.66 -3.34
C ARG A 234 -8.34 -20.83 -4.10
N ALA A 235 -7.77 -21.80 -3.39
CA ALA A 235 -7.10 -22.95 -3.99
C ALA A 235 -8.08 -23.83 -4.82
N ALA A 236 -9.34 -23.91 -4.39
CA ALA A 236 -10.40 -24.61 -5.10
C ALA A 236 -11.08 -23.79 -6.23
N ASP A 237 -10.69 -22.53 -6.43
CA ASP A 237 -11.36 -21.55 -7.30
C ASP A 237 -12.89 -21.44 -7.08
N VAL A 238 -13.31 -21.42 -5.81
CA VAL A 238 -14.71 -21.23 -5.42
C VAL A 238 -14.86 -19.84 -4.79
N PRO A 239 -15.19 -18.80 -5.57
CA PRO A 239 -15.31 -17.45 -5.02
C PRO A 239 -16.61 -17.27 -4.21
N ASP A 240 -16.49 -16.62 -3.06
CA ASP A 240 -17.62 -16.24 -2.19
C ASP A 240 -18.37 -15.02 -2.73
N ARG A 241 -17.66 -14.10 -3.38
CA ARG A 241 -18.26 -12.95 -4.09
C ARG A 241 -17.63 -12.78 -5.47
N ILE A 242 -18.46 -12.36 -6.42
CA ILE A 242 -18.02 -11.91 -7.73
C ILE A 242 -18.54 -10.50 -7.93
N LEU A 243 -17.63 -9.55 -8.10
CA LEU A 243 -17.97 -8.15 -8.31
C LEU A 243 -17.62 -7.76 -9.75
N PRO A 244 -18.51 -7.04 -10.46
CA PRO A 244 -18.16 -6.49 -11.76
C PRO A 244 -17.10 -5.39 -11.59
N THR A 245 -16.08 -5.40 -12.44
CA THR A 245 -15.28 -4.19 -12.65
C THR A 245 -16.13 -3.23 -13.48
N ARG A 246 -16.39 -2.02 -12.96
CA ARG A 246 -17.00 -0.99 -13.81
C ARG A 246 -15.96 -0.65 -14.88
N SER A 247 -16.38 -0.54 -16.14
CA SER A 247 -15.52 0.03 -17.17
C SER A 247 -15.16 1.46 -16.78
N ALA A 248 -13.91 1.87 -17.01
CA ALA A 248 -13.54 3.27 -16.86
C ALA A 248 -14.45 4.11 -17.78
N PRO A 249 -14.95 5.28 -17.35
CA PRO A 249 -15.57 6.21 -18.28
C PRO A 249 -14.55 6.53 -19.37
N VAL A 250 -14.97 6.37 -20.63
CA VAL A 250 -14.18 6.67 -21.84
C VAL A 250 -14.01 8.18 -21.97
#